data_AF-A0A9D8A6L6-F1
#
_entry.id   AF-A0A9D8A6L6-F1
#
_cell.length_a   1.000
_cell.length_b   1.000
_cell.length_c   1.000
_cell.angle_alpha   90.00
_cell.angle_beta   90.00
_cell.angle_gamma   90.00
#
_symmetry.space_group_name_H-M   'P 1'
#
loop_
_entity.id
_entity.type
_entity.pdbx_description
1 polymer ?
#
loop_
_entity_poly.entity_id
_entity_poly.type
_entity_poly.pdbx_seq_one_letter_code
_entity_poly.pdbx_strand_id
1 'polypeptide(L)'
;MGRMSELMIDLMNQEADEWIRERLDDQDADEDSDEYKQLAKEYSDYQEFLWDQKEFEDELQWLKQNGSSKLHQRFVEELNGLKRLANSSTPIFEVDMLGRMTYAHSITLLEAYLSDTAKFLIRENDKFLKNALSIDELKNAKYPLDYLVKNKISAVDLATKELSDISFHNVPKVRKIFEAILGMKIDIDISKLSRVVSIRHDIVHRNGKTKDGELVRLVQSEVLEVIEIIEVFASDLQRHVNMKA
;
A
#
# COMPACT_ATOMS: atom_id res chain seq x y z
N MET A 1 3.46 24.65 -16.25
CA MET A 1 3.34 23.26 -16.73
C MET A 1 4.09 23.17 -18.05
N GLY A 2 4.82 22.08 -18.31
CA GLY A 2 5.70 21.99 -19.49
C GLY A 2 4.93 21.64 -20.77
N ARG A 3 5.45 22.03 -21.93
CA ARG A 3 4.86 21.81 -23.27
C ARG A 3 4.50 20.34 -23.60
N MET A 4 5.19 19.39 -22.97
CA MET A 4 4.88 17.95 -23.05
C MET A 4 3.62 17.55 -22.27
N SER A 5 3.34 18.24 -21.18
CA SER A 5 2.12 18.05 -20.38
C SER A 5 0.89 18.56 -21.12
N GLU A 6 1.01 19.69 -21.83
CA GLU A 6 -0.08 20.23 -22.67
C GLU A 6 -0.39 19.29 -23.84
N LEU A 7 0.65 18.81 -24.55
CA LEU A 7 0.47 17.87 -25.65
C LEU A 7 -0.22 16.56 -25.21
N MET A 8 0.12 16.05 -24.01
CA MET A 8 -0.49 14.85 -23.47
C MET A 8 -1.95 15.07 -23.09
N ILE A 9 -2.28 16.22 -22.51
CA ILE A 9 -3.67 16.61 -22.19
C ILE A 9 -4.49 16.75 -23.48
N ASP A 10 -3.93 17.39 -24.51
CA ASP A 10 -4.60 17.57 -25.81
C ASP A 10 -4.88 16.23 -26.49
N LEU A 11 -3.92 15.30 -26.45
CA LEU A 11 -4.09 13.93 -26.98
C LEU A 11 -5.19 13.17 -26.22
N MET A 12 -5.21 13.23 -24.89
CA MET A 12 -6.24 12.58 -24.07
C MET A 12 -7.64 13.15 -24.35
N ASN A 13 -7.74 14.46 -24.54
CA ASN A 13 -9.01 15.13 -24.88
C ASN A 13 -9.49 14.73 -26.29
N GLN A 14 -8.56 14.58 -27.25
CA GLN A 14 -8.89 14.10 -28.60
C GLN A 14 -9.38 12.66 -28.57
N GLU A 15 -8.69 11.76 -27.86
CA GLU A 15 -9.11 10.37 -27.72
C GLU A 15 -10.50 10.24 -27.05
N ALA A 16 -10.78 11.10 -26.07
CA ALA A 16 -12.10 11.17 -25.43
C ALA A 16 -13.18 11.64 -26.40
N ASP A 17 -12.96 12.75 -27.10
CA ASP A 17 -13.91 13.32 -28.08
C ASP A 17 -14.17 12.35 -29.23
N GLU A 18 -13.14 11.68 -29.76
CA GLU A 18 -13.28 10.64 -30.78
C GLU A 18 -14.15 9.47 -30.27
N TRP A 19 -13.87 8.96 -29.06
CA TRP A 19 -14.64 7.87 -28.47
C TRP A 19 -16.12 8.23 -28.27
N ILE A 20 -16.40 9.47 -27.84
CA ILE A 20 -17.75 9.99 -27.61
C ILE A 20 -18.47 10.19 -28.95
N ARG A 21 -17.85 10.85 -29.93
CA ARG A 21 -18.47 11.13 -31.24
C ARG A 21 -18.79 9.88 -32.03
N GLU A 22 -18.02 8.81 -31.87
CA GLU A 22 -18.36 7.50 -32.46
C GLU A 22 -19.66 6.88 -31.90
N ARG A 23 -20.10 7.32 -30.71
CA ARG A 23 -21.21 6.73 -29.94
C ARG A 23 -22.40 7.66 -29.77
N LEU A 24 -22.31 8.90 -30.26
CA LEU A 24 -23.42 9.85 -30.33
C LEU A 24 -24.42 9.43 -31.40
N ASP A 25 -25.71 9.51 -31.06
CA ASP A 25 -26.80 9.34 -32.03
C ASP A 25 -26.92 10.56 -32.97
N ASP A 26 -26.67 11.77 -32.46
CA ASP A 26 -26.59 13.02 -33.24
C ASP A 26 -25.12 13.49 -33.34
N GLN A 27 -24.53 13.34 -34.53
CA GLN A 27 -23.14 13.72 -34.78
C GLN A 27 -22.90 15.24 -34.76
N ASP A 28 -23.96 16.04 -34.85
CA ASP A 28 -23.90 17.49 -34.77
C ASP A 28 -24.18 17.99 -33.33
N ALA A 29 -24.37 17.08 -32.35
CA ALA A 29 -24.59 17.44 -30.96
C ALA A 29 -23.38 18.17 -30.36
N ASP A 30 -23.68 19.27 -29.67
CA ASP A 30 -22.69 20.06 -28.95
C ASP A 30 -22.14 19.31 -27.74
N GLU A 31 -20.93 19.66 -27.30
CA GLU A 31 -20.27 19.15 -26.09
C GLU A 31 -21.10 19.46 -24.83
N ASP A 32 -21.96 20.48 -24.91
CA ASP A 32 -22.90 20.85 -23.86
C ASP A 32 -24.18 20.02 -23.82
N SER A 33 -24.41 19.14 -24.79
CA SER A 33 -25.58 18.25 -24.82
C SER A 33 -25.56 17.23 -23.68
N ASP A 34 -26.75 16.84 -23.23
CA ASP A 34 -26.89 15.86 -22.15
C ASP A 34 -26.31 14.49 -22.53
N GLU A 35 -26.43 14.12 -23.81
CA GLU A 35 -25.90 12.85 -24.36
C GLU A 35 -24.37 12.83 -24.37
N TYR A 36 -23.74 13.91 -24.86
CA TYR A 36 -22.28 14.05 -24.83
C TYR A 36 -21.75 13.96 -23.38
N LYS A 37 -22.39 14.67 -22.44
CA LYS A 37 -22.01 14.66 -21.02
C LYS A 37 -22.12 13.27 -20.40
N GLN A 38 -23.16 12.51 -20.75
CA GLN A 38 -23.33 11.14 -20.27
C GLN A 38 -22.25 10.20 -20.83
N LEU A 39 -21.96 10.26 -22.12
CA LEU A 39 -20.90 9.48 -22.76
C LEU A 39 -19.50 9.89 -22.24
N ALA A 40 -19.26 11.17 -22.01
CA ALA A 40 -18.01 11.66 -21.42
C ALA A 40 -17.78 11.08 -20.02
N LYS A 41 -18.84 10.99 -19.22
CA LYS A 41 -18.79 10.32 -17.91
C LYS A 41 -18.48 8.83 -18.06
N GLU A 42 -19.16 8.14 -18.97
CA GLU A 42 -18.92 6.71 -19.21
C GLU A 42 -17.48 6.44 -19.69
N TYR A 43 -16.92 7.31 -20.53
CA TYR A 43 -15.52 7.25 -20.94
C TYR A 43 -14.58 7.44 -19.74
N SER A 44 -14.84 8.45 -18.91
CA SER A 44 -14.05 8.71 -17.69
C SER A 44 -14.06 7.50 -16.75
N ASP A 45 -15.25 6.96 -16.45
CA ASP A 45 -15.42 5.78 -15.60
C ASP A 45 -14.68 4.56 -16.20
N TYR A 46 -14.68 4.42 -17.53
CA TYR A 46 -13.95 3.37 -18.23
C TYR A 46 -12.43 3.55 -18.16
N GLN A 47 -11.91 4.76 -18.29
CA GLN A 47 -10.47 5.03 -18.17
C GLN A 47 -9.97 4.79 -16.75
N GLU A 48 -10.71 5.22 -15.73
CA GLU A 48 -10.42 4.92 -14.32
C GLU A 48 -10.35 3.41 -14.09
N PHE A 49 -11.34 2.67 -14.61
CA PHE A 49 -11.34 1.22 -14.55
C PHE A 49 -10.11 0.57 -15.21
N LEU A 50 -9.68 1.04 -16.38
CA LEU A 50 -8.50 0.52 -17.07
C LEU A 50 -7.21 0.82 -16.29
N TRP A 51 -7.10 1.99 -15.67
CA TRP A 51 -5.96 2.35 -14.83
C TRP A 51 -5.88 1.48 -13.59
N ASP A 52 -6.99 1.29 -12.86
CA ASP A 52 -7.06 0.40 -11.72
C ASP A 52 -6.65 -1.04 -12.09
N GLN A 53 -7.14 -1.51 -13.24
CA GLN A 53 -6.77 -2.84 -13.75
C GLN A 53 -5.27 -2.92 -14.04
N LYS A 54 -4.70 -1.90 -14.67
CA LYS A 54 -3.28 -1.85 -15.01
C LYS A 54 -2.40 -1.78 -13.77
N GLU A 55 -2.75 -0.94 -12.79
CA GLU A 55 -2.04 -0.85 -11.51
C GLU A 55 -2.03 -2.20 -10.80
N PHE A 56 -3.18 -2.86 -10.74
CA PHE A 56 -3.29 -4.19 -10.15
C PHE A 56 -2.44 -5.22 -10.90
N GLU A 57 -2.46 -5.24 -12.23
CA GLU A 57 -1.62 -6.14 -13.03
C GLU A 57 -0.11 -5.92 -12.77
N ASP A 58 0.31 -4.66 -12.66
CA ASP A 58 1.71 -4.30 -12.38
C ASP A 58 2.11 -4.73 -10.96
N GLU A 59 1.23 -4.56 -9.97
CA GLU A 59 1.42 -5.09 -8.61
C GLU A 59 1.59 -6.62 -8.64
N LEU A 60 0.73 -7.34 -9.36
CA LEU A 60 0.82 -8.79 -9.50
C LEU A 60 2.14 -9.22 -10.15
N GLN A 61 2.59 -8.49 -11.18
CA GLN A 61 3.85 -8.75 -11.84
C GLN A 61 5.03 -8.51 -10.88
N TRP A 62 4.97 -7.43 -10.11
CA TRP A 62 6.00 -7.09 -9.12
C TRP A 62 6.10 -8.16 -8.03
N LEU A 63 4.98 -8.63 -7.48
CA LEU A 63 4.96 -9.68 -6.45
C LEU A 63 5.59 -10.99 -6.97
N LYS A 64 5.29 -11.39 -8.21
CA LYS A 64 5.87 -12.58 -8.84
C LYS A 64 7.40 -12.50 -8.97
N GLN A 65 7.95 -11.31 -9.24
CA GLN A 65 9.39 -11.12 -9.42
C GLN A 65 10.15 -11.05 -8.09
N ASN A 66 9.45 -10.64 -7.02
CA ASN A 66 10.01 -10.28 -5.73
C ASN A 66 9.43 -11.14 -4.61
N GLY A 67 9.60 -12.47 -4.64
CA GLY A 67 9.12 -13.34 -3.55
C GLY A 67 9.59 -12.92 -2.16
N SER A 68 8.97 -13.47 -1.11
CA SER A 68 9.07 -12.95 0.29
C SER A 68 10.48 -12.61 0.77
N SER A 69 11.47 -13.46 0.53
CA SER A 69 12.86 -13.21 0.92
C SER A 69 13.48 -11.98 0.24
N LYS A 70 13.14 -11.71 -1.04
CA LYS A 70 13.58 -10.51 -1.75
C LYS A 70 12.89 -9.25 -1.22
N LEU A 71 11.61 -9.35 -0.85
CA LEU A 71 10.89 -8.24 -0.20
C LEU A 71 11.57 -7.85 1.10
N HIS A 72 11.87 -8.84 1.95
CA HIS A 72 12.56 -8.63 3.22
C HIS A 72 13.97 -8.04 3.01
N GLN A 73 14.73 -8.56 2.05
CA GLN A 73 16.05 -8.02 1.73
C GLN A 73 15.97 -6.54 1.33
N ARG A 74 15.09 -6.18 0.40
CA ARG A 74 14.91 -4.78 -0.03
C ARG A 74 14.48 -3.88 1.12
N PHE A 75 13.54 -4.35 1.92
CA PHE A 75 13.10 -3.63 3.12
C PHE A 75 14.27 -3.33 4.08
N VAL A 76 15.13 -4.32 4.35
CA VAL A 76 16.34 -4.13 5.18
C VAL A 76 17.34 -3.16 4.53
N GLU A 77 17.52 -3.23 3.21
CA GLU A 77 18.37 -2.29 2.46
C GLU A 77 17.89 -0.84 2.59
N GLU A 78 16.57 -0.61 2.48
CA GLU A 78 15.94 0.70 2.66
C GLU A 78 16.04 1.21 4.11
N LEU A 79 15.83 0.34 5.11
CA LEU A 79 16.06 0.69 6.52
C LEU A 79 17.52 1.11 6.77
N ASN A 80 18.48 0.42 6.16
CA ASN A 80 19.88 0.81 6.25
C ASN A 80 20.15 2.14 5.55
N GLY A 81 19.41 2.47 4.48
CA GLY A 81 19.35 3.81 3.89
C GLY A 81 18.91 4.87 4.89
N LEU A 82 17.83 4.61 5.63
CA LEU A 82 17.33 5.51 6.68
C LEU A 82 18.33 5.67 7.84
N LYS A 83 19.03 4.61 8.25
CA LYS A 83 20.11 4.72 9.25
C LYS A 83 21.22 5.63 8.77
N ARG A 84 21.62 5.55 7.49
CA ARG A 84 22.63 6.45 6.92
C ARG A 84 22.13 7.90 6.89
N LEU A 85 20.88 8.12 6.52
CA LEU A 85 20.26 9.45 6.52
C LEU A 85 20.28 10.05 7.93
N ALA A 86 19.79 9.28 8.91
CA ALA A 86 19.79 9.68 10.32
C ALA A 86 21.19 9.98 10.87
N ASN A 87 22.23 9.26 10.41
CA ASN A 87 23.62 9.48 10.84
C ASN A 87 24.31 10.66 10.13
N SER A 88 23.89 11.00 8.92
CA SER A 88 24.47 12.06 8.10
C SER A 88 24.02 13.48 8.47
N SER A 89 22.96 13.60 9.29
CA SER A 89 22.36 14.89 9.61
C SER A 89 23.28 15.76 10.48
N THR A 90 23.69 16.91 9.95
CA THR A 90 24.40 17.95 10.70
C THR A 90 23.48 18.61 11.74
N PRO A 91 24.00 19.11 12.88
CA PRO A 91 23.18 19.68 13.97
C PRO A 91 22.39 20.96 13.62
N ILE A 92 22.48 21.45 12.36
CA ILE A 92 22.12 22.82 11.97
C ILE A 92 20.76 22.89 11.23
N PHE A 93 20.26 21.79 10.67
CA PHE A 93 18.87 21.73 10.18
C PHE A 93 18.00 21.13 11.26
N GLU A 94 16.82 21.73 11.50
CA GLU A 94 15.81 21.32 12.48
C GLU A 94 15.83 19.79 12.75
N VAL A 95 16.61 19.37 13.75
CA VAL A 95 16.91 17.95 14.06
C VAL A 95 15.62 17.14 14.23
N ASP A 96 14.55 17.84 14.61
CA ASP A 96 13.21 17.33 14.80
C ASP A 96 12.45 17.02 13.50
N MET A 97 12.57 17.79 12.41
CA MET A 97 11.81 17.53 11.18
C MET A 97 12.35 16.30 10.45
N LEU A 98 13.66 16.25 10.19
CA LEU A 98 14.28 15.10 9.52
C LEU A 98 14.10 13.82 10.35
N GLY A 99 14.23 13.92 11.69
CA GLY A 99 13.98 12.81 12.61
C GLY A 99 12.55 12.29 12.49
N ARG A 100 11.54 13.18 12.53
CA ARG A 100 10.13 12.82 12.37
C ARG A 100 9.81 12.22 10.99
N MET A 101 10.40 12.75 9.92
CA MET A 101 10.24 12.18 8.57
C MET A 101 10.86 10.78 8.46
N THR A 102 12.09 10.60 8.97
CA THR A 102 12.78 9.31 9.00
C THR A 102 12.01 8.28 9.81
N TYR A 103 11.50 8.69 10.97
CA TYR A 103 10.65 7.88 11.84
C TYR A 103 9.39 7.42 11.10
N ALA A 104 8.63 8.36 10.53
CA ALA A 104 7.39 8.05 9.84
C ALA A 104 7.64 7.12 8.64
N HIS A 105 8.68 7.40 7.85
CA HIS A 105 9.01 6.58 6.68
C HIS A 105 9.47 5.17 7.05
N SER A 106 10.16 4.97 8.18
CA SER A 106 10.52 3.62 8.64
C SER A 106 9.30 2.73 8.87
N ILE A 107 8.19 3.29 9.35
CA ILE A 107 6.91 2.58 9.48
C ILE A 107 6.24 2.39 8.12
N THR A 108 6.31 3.35 7.21
CA THR A 108 5.83 3.17 5.83
C THR A 108 6.52 1.98 5.15
N LEU A 109 7.84 1.84 5.29
CA LEU A 109 8.60 0.70 4.76
C LEU A 109 8.12 -0.62 5.38
N LEU A 110 7.82 -0.63 6.67
CA LEU A 110 7.29 -1.80 7.36
C LEU A 110 5.88 -2.16 6.83
N GLU A 111 5.00 -1.18 6.69
CA GLU A 111 3.64 -1.39 6.17
C GLU A 111 3.67 -1.99 4.76
N ALA A 112 4.52 -1.46 3.88
CA ALA A 112 4.72 -1.98 2.52
C ALA A 112 5.22 -3.43 2.55
N TYR A 113 6.31 -3.70 3.28
CA TYR A 113 6.86 -5.05 3.42
C TYR A 113 5.82 -6.07 3.91
N LEU A 114 5.04 -5.71 4.93
CA LEU A 114 4.03 -6.60 5.51
C LEU A 114 2.88 -6.87 4.54
N SER A 115 2.37 -5.83 3.87
CA SER A 115 1.33 -5.95 2.86
C SER A 115 1.77 -6.85 1.72
N ASP A 116 2.95 -6.56 1.16
CA ASP A 116 3.51 -7.29 0.02
C ASP A 116 3.79 -8.75 0.37
N THR A 117 4.30 -9.01 1.58
CA THR A 117 4.54 -10.38 2.04
C THR A 117 3.24 -11.15 2.22
N ALA A 118 2.20 -10.54 2.78
CA ALA A 118 0.89 -11.18 2.93
C ALA A 118 0.28 -11.51 1.56
N LYS A 119 0.29 -10.56 0.61
CA LYS A 119 -0.19 -10.76 -0.77
C LYS A 119 0.61 -11.85 -1.49
N PHE A 120 1.93 -11.84 -1.38
CA PHE A 120 2.79 -12.88 -1.95
C PHE A 120 2.41 -14.28 -1.43
N LEU A 121 2.25 -14.44 -0.10
CA LEU A 121 1.98 -15.73 0.51
C LEU A 121 0.65 -16.35 0.05
N ILE A 122 -0.43 -15.57 -0.01
CA ILE A 122 -1.72 -16.10 -0.45
C ILE A 122 -1.73 -16.46 -1.93
N ARG A 123 -0.82 -15.89 -2.73
CA ARG A 123 -0.69 -16.18 -4.17
C ARG A 123 0.19 -17.39 -4.44
N GLU A 124 1.23 -17.58 -3.64
CA GLU A 124 2.19 -18.67 -3.82
C GLU A 124 1.62 -20.02 -3.37
N ASN A 125 0.66 -20.02 -2.44
CA ASN A 125 0.17 -21.26 -1.83
C ASN A 125 -1.35 -21.25 -1.56
N ASP A 126 -2.07 -22.14 -2.22
CA ASP A 126 -3.53 -22.33 -2.05
C ASP A 126 -3.95 -22.60 -0.59
N LYS A 127 -3.08 -23.23 0.21
CA LYS A 127 -3.34 -23.43 1.64
C LYS A 127 -3.33 -22.10 2.39
N PHE A 128 -2.38 -21.21 2.08
CA PHE A 128 -2.31 -19.88 2.67
C PHE A 128 -3.50 -19.04 2.25
N LEU A 129 -3.92 -19.10 0.97
CA LEU A 129 -5.16 -18.49 0.52
C LEU A 129 -6.36 -18.97 1.34
N LYS A 130 -6.55 -20.30 1.44
CA LYS A 130 -7.67 -20.88 2.21
C LYS A 130 -7.67 -20.41 3.66
N ASN A 131 -6.51 -20.35 4.30
CA ASN A 131 -6.44 -19.88 5.68
C ASN A 131 -6.75 -18.38 5.79
N ALA A 132 -6.29 -17.57 4.84
CA ALA A 132 -6.52 -16.13 4.79
C ALA A 132 -8.01 -15.77 4.71
N LEU A 133 -8.85 -16.63 4.15
CA LEU A 133 -10.32 -16.44 4.13
C LEU A 133 -10.97 -16.43 5.52
N SER A 134 -10.22 -16.72 6.59
CA SER A 134 -10.68 -16.53 7.98
C SER A 134 -10.50 -15.10 8.50
N ILE A 135 -9.75 -14.25 7.78
CA ILE A 135 -9.55 -12.83 8.09
C ILE A 135 -10.86 -12.09 7.81
N ASP A 136 -11.30 -11.23 8.73
CA ASP A 136 -12.63 -10.60 8.67
C ASP A 136 -12.84 -9.76 7.40
N GLU A 137 -11.82 -9.03 6.93
CA GLU A 137 -11.88 -8.24 5.70
C GLU A 137 -12.17 -9.14 4.49
N LEU A 138 -11.41 -10.23 4.35
CA LEU A 138 -11.54 -11.17 3.22
C LEU A 138 -12.83 -11.98 3.30
N LYS A 139 -13.22 -12.39 4.51
CA LYS A 139 -14.42 -13.18 4.77
C LYS A 139 -15.71 -12.42 4.45
N ASN A 140 -15.72 -11.12 4.74
CA ASN A 140 -16.91 -10.29 4.61
C ASN A 140 -16.97 -9.52 3.28
N ALA A 141 -15.94 -9.62 2.45
CA ALA A 141 -15.89 -9.05 1.11
C ALA A 141 -17.04 -9.57 0.23
N LYS A 142 -17.69 -8.65 -0.51
CA LYS A 142 -18.84 -8.96 -1.38
C LYS A 142 -18.67 -8.28 -2.73
N TYR A 143 -18.85 -9.06 -3.79
CA TYR A 143 -18.70 -8.60 -5.16
C TYR A 143 -19.92 -8.97 -6.02
N PRO A 144 -20.44 -8.07 -6.85
CA PRO A 144 -21.48 -8.37 -7.84
C PRO A 144 -21.03 -9.44 -8.86
N LEU A 145 -21.93 -10.30 -9.32
CA LEU A 145 -21.58 -11.36 -10.28
C LEU A 145 -21.15 -10.81 -11.65
N ASP A 146 -21.77 -9.72 -12.10
CA ASP A 146 -21.42 -9.08 -13.37
C ASP A 146 -20.01 -8.47 -13.32
N TYR A 147 -19.60 -7.92 -12.17
CA TYR A 147 -18.23 -7.48 -11.93
C TYR A 147 -17.22 -8.63 -12.08
N LEU A 148 -17.51 -9.80 -11.50
CA LEU A 148 -16.61 -10.96 -11.58
C LEU A 148 -16.45 -11.48 -13.01
N VAL A 149 -17.56 -11.55 -13.76
CA VAL A 149 -17.57 -12.05 -15.14
C VAL A 149 -16.90 -11.09 -16.10
N LYS A 150 -17.23 -9.78 -16.03
CA LYS A 150 -16.64 -8.74 -16.91
C LYS A 150 -15.12 -8.68 -16.76
N ASN A 151 -14.64 -8.78 -15.52
CA ASN A 151 -13.23 -8.54 -15.21
C ASN A 151 -12.38 -9.82 -15.15
N LYS A 152 -13.00 -10.99 -15.33
CA LYS A 152 -12.33 -12.31 -15.26
C LYS A 152 -11.50 -12.48 -13.97
N ILE A 153 -11.99 -11.95 -12.86
CA ILE A 153 -11.27 -11.89 -11.59
C ILE A 153 -11.36 -13.23 -10.86
N SER A 154 -10.23 -13.74 -10.37
CA SER A 154 -10.17 -14.95 -9.55
C SER A 154 -10.34 -14.66 -8.05
N ALA A 155 -10.62 -15.69 -7.25
CA ALA A 155 -10.74 -15.55 -5.80
C ALA A 155 -9.44 -15.04 -5.13
N VAL A 156 -8.27 -15.43 -5.66
CA VAL A 156 -6.98 -14.94 -5.13
C VAL A 156 -6.75 -13.48 -5.49
N ASP A 157 -7.25 -13.02 -6.63
CA ASP A 157 -7.15 -11.61 -7.04
C ASP A 157 -8.03 -10.72 -6.15
N LEU A 158 -9.26 -11.15 -5.84
CA LEU A 158 -10.11 -10.46 -4.85
C LEU A 158 -9.44 -10.42 -3.48
N ALA A 159 -8.92 -11.55 -3.00
CA ALA A 159 -8.22 -11.59 -1.71
C ALA A 159 -6.98 -10.69 -1.69
N THR A 160 -6.26 -10.59 -2.82
CA THR A 160 -5.11 -9.67 -2.97
C THR A 160 -5.57 -8.22 -2.86
N LYS A 161 -6.67 -7.86 -3.55
CA LYS A 161 -7.27 -6.52 -3.50
C LYS A 161 -7.71 -6.15 -2.08
N GLU A 162 -8.43 -7.04 -1.39
CA GLU A 162 -8.86 -6.82 0.00
C GLU A 162 -7.68 -6.65 0.96
N LEU A 163 -6.56 -7.35 0.73
CA LEU A 163 -5.35 -7.16 1.54
C LEU A 163 -4.71 -5.77 1.31
N SER A 164 -4.79 -5.21 0.10
CA SER A 164 -4.24 -3.88 -0.20
C SER A 164 -4.94 -2.76 0.59
N ASP A 165 -6.22 -2.95 0.93
CA ASP A 165 -7.02 -1.99 1.72
C ASP A 165 -6.80 -2.12 3.24
N ILE A 166 -6.07 -3.16 3.69
CA ILE A 166 -5.77 -3.33 5.10
C ILE A 166 -4.67 -2.37 5.53
N SER A 167 -4.95 -1.64 6.61
CA SER A 167 -3.93 -0.86 7.28
C SER A 167 -2.95 -1.74 8.09
N PHE A 168 -1.69 -1.79 7.66
CA PHE A 168 -0.63 -2.62 8.26
C PHE A 168 0.13 -1.95 9.41
N HIS A 169 -0.17 -0.70 9.79
CA HIS A 169 0.40 -0.15 11.03
C HIS A 169 -0.28 -0.68 12.30
N ASN A 170 -1.45 -1.31 12.22
CA ASN A 170 -2.09 -1.93 13.39
C ASN A 170 -1.39 -3.26 13.76
N VAL A 171 -0.34 -3.17 14.57
CA VAL A 171 0.54 -4.31 14.90
C VAL A 171 -0.21 -5.53 15.46
N PRO A 172 -1.16 -5.40 16.41
CA PRO A 172 -1.98 -6.55 16.84
C PRO A 172 -2.78 -7.21 15.71
N LYS A 173 -3.34 -6.40 14.79
CA LYS A 173 -4.08 -6.92 13.63
C LYS A 173 -3.15 -7.63 12.65
N VAL A 174 -1.99 -7.05 12.34
CA VAL A 174 -0.97 -7.67 11.48
C VAL A 174 -0.57 -9.03 12.02
N ARG A 175 -0.26 -9.15 13.32
CA ARG A 175 0.07 -10.44 13.93
C ARG A 175 -1.03 -11.47 13.66
N LYS A 176 -2.29 -11.10 13.87
CA LYS A 176 -3.44 -12.00 13.62
C LYS A 176 -3.57 -12.40 12.15
N ILE A 177 -3.34 -11.46 11.21
CA ILE A 177 -3.35 -11.74 9.77
C ILE A 177 -2.30 -12.79 9.42
N PHE A 178 -1.06 -12.60 9.87
CA PHE A 178 0.01 -13.56 9.59
C PHE A 178 -0.21 -14.91 10.30
N GLU A 179 -0.73 -14.91 11.54
CA GLU A 179 -1.12 -16.14 12.23
C GLU A 179 -2.19 -16.92 11.46
N ALA A 180 -3.18 -16.21 10.91
CA ALA A 180 -4.21 -16.79 10.06
C ALA A 180 -3.59 -17.39 8.79
N ILE A 181 -2.89 -16.58 7.99
CA ILE A 181 -2.26 -17.01 6.73
C ILE A 181 -1.36 -18.25 6.94
N LEU A 182 -0.42 -18.18 7.89
CA LEU A 182 0.54 -19.25 8.16
C LEU A 182 -0.07 -20.47 8.88
N GLY A 183 -1.27 -20.31 9.46
CA GLY A 183 -1.94 -21.36 10.22
C GLY A 183 -1.18 -21.78 11.48
N MET A 184 -0.48 -20.83 12.12
CA MET A 184 0.29 -21.07 13.34
C MET A 184 0.30 -19.83 14.24
N LYS A 185 0.58 -20.03 15.53
CA LYS A 185 0.80 -18.92 16.46
C LYS A 185 2.19 -18.32 16.23
N ILE A 186 2.25 -16.99 16.21
CA ILE A 186 3.48 -16.22 16.08
C ILE A 186 3.76 -15.64 17.45
N ASP A 187 4.84 -16.08 18.10
CA ASP A 187 5.20 -15.60 19.44
C ASP A 187 6.27 -14.51 19.34
N ILE A 188 5.83 -13.30 19.00
CA ILE A 188 6.69 -12.11 18.90
C ILE A 188 6.11 -11.05 19.84
N ASP A 189 6.99 -10.42 20.64
CA ASP A 189 6.62 -9.28 21.46
C ASP A 189 6.39 -8.04 20.58
N ILE A 190 5.15 -7.56 20.56
CA ILE A 190 4.73 -6.40 19.77
C ILE A 190 4.64 -5.11 20.59
N SER A 191 4.97 -5.14 21.88
CA SER A 191 4.77 -4.02 22.81
C SER A 191 5.55 -2.78 22.37
N LYS A 192 6.84 -2.95 22.05
CA LYS A 192 7.71 -1.89 21.56
C LYS A 192 7.21 -1.31 20.23
N LEU A 193 6.91 -2.17 19.26
CA LEU A 193 6.43 -1.73 17.95
C LEU A 193 5.07 -1.02 18.03
N SER A 194 4.18 -1.46 18.93
CA SER A 194 2.88 -0.79 19.15
C SER A 194 3.06 0.64 19.68
N ARG A 195 4.04 0.86 20.58
CA ARG A 195 4.39 2.20 21.04
C ARG A 195 4.95 3.06 19.90
N VAL A 196 5.79 2.47 19.05
CA VAL A 196 6.36 3.15 17.88
C VAL A 196 5.26 3.65 16.93
N VAL A 197 4.30 2.79 16.61
CA VAL A 197 3.16 3.15 15.75
C VAL A 197 2.32 4.28 16.37
N SER A 198 2.12 4.27 17.69
CA SER A 198 1.38 5.34 18.37
C SER A 198 2.07 6.70 18.18
N ILE A 199 3.39 6.76 18.29
CA ILE A 199 4.15 8.00 18.10
C ILE A 199 4.10 8.42 16.62
N ARG A 200 4.18 7.47 15.68
CA ARG A 200 4.00 7.76 14.25
C ARG A 200 2.64 8.41 13.97
N HIS A 201 1.57 8.02 14.66
CA HIS A 201 0.27 8.66 14.51
C HIS A 201 0.30 10.15 14.89
N ASP A 202 0.96 10.49 16.00
CA ASP A 202 1.16 11.88 16.41
C ASP A 202 2.04 12.65 15.42
N ILE A 203 3.10 12.02 14.90
CA ILE A 203 3.97 12.61 13.87
C ILE A 203 3.18 12.98 12.61
N VAL A 204 2.42 12.02 12.06
CA VAL A 204 1.77 12.19 10.75
C VAL A 204 0.46 12.99 10.84
N HIS A 205 -0.38 12.75 11.85
CA HIS A 205 -1.72 13.35 11.91
C HIS A 205 -1.82 14.58 12.81
N ARG A 206 -0.79 14.84 13.64
CA ARG A 206 -0.74 15.99 14.55
C ARG A 206 0.53 16.83 14.37
N ASN A 207 1.23 16.63 13.25
CA ASN A 207 2.51 17.30 12.94
C ASN A 207 3.52 17.22 14.10
N GLY A 208 3.65 16.01 14.67
CA GLY A 208 4.53 15.73 15.79
C GLY A 208 4.07 16.28 17.14
N LYS A 209 2.79 16.60 17.32
CA LYS A 209 2.24 16.97 18.63
C LYS A 209 1.43 15.82 19.21
N THR A 210 1.50 15.59 20.52
CA THR A 210 0.65 14.61 21.20
C THR A 210 -0.81 15.08 21.27
N LYS A 211 -1.68 14.25 21.86
CA LYS A 211 -3.07 14.64 22.16
C LYS A 211 -3.19 15.89 23.01
N ASP A 212 -2.22 16.11 23.88
CA ASP A 212 -2.19 17.24 24.81
C ASP A 212 -1.49 18.47 24.22
N GLY A 213 -1.03 18.41 22.96
CA GLY A 213 -0.39 19.52 22.26
C GLY A 213 1.13 19.60 22.43
N GLU A 214 1.73 18.68 23.18
CA GLU A 214 3.16 18.63 23.44
C GLU A 214 3.95 18.13 22.22
N LEU A 215 5.06 18.79 21.90
CA LEU A 215 5.90 18.40 20.75
C LEU A 215 6.68 17.11 21.07
N VAL A 216 6.51 16.09 20.23
CA VAL A 216 7.34 14.89 20.17
C VAL A 216 8.71 15.30 19.66
N ARG A 217 9.66 15.48 20.57
CA ARG A 217 11.05 15.77 20.24
C ARG A 217 11.80 14.45 20.07
N LEU A 218 12.40 14.25 18.90
CA LEU A 218 13.20 13.07 18.62
C LEU A 218 14.68 13.43 18.57
N VAL A 219 15.50 12.68 19.30
CA VAL A 219 16.96 12.67 19.10
C VAL A 219 17.36 11.54 18.15
N GLN A 220 18.53 11.67 17.54
CA GLN A 220 19.07 10.70 16.58
C GLN A 220 19.03 9.26 17.12
N SER A 221 19.40 9.04 18.38
CA SER A 221 19.39 7.71 18.98
C SER A 221 17.99 7.08 19.06
N GLU A 222 16.95 7.89 19.29
CA GLU A 222 15.57 7.39 19.33
C GLU A 222 15.08 6.98 17.94
N VAL A 223 15.47 7.72 16.89
CA VAL A 223 15.16 7.35 15.50
C VAL A 223 15.86 6.04 15.13
N LEU A 224 17.13 5.86 15.52
CA LEU A 224 17.86 4.63 15.27
C LEU A 224 17.27 3.43 16.03
N GLU A 225 16.87 3.63 17.28
CA GLU A 225 16.20 2.60 18.09
C GLU A 225 14.89 2.15 17.43
N VAL A 226 14.11 3.08 16.87
CA VAL A 226 12.86 2.78 16.16
C VAL A 226 13.12 1.91 14.93
N ILE A 227 14.14 2.24 14.14
CA ILE A 227 14.51 1.45 12.97
C ILE A 227 14.92 0.04 13.40
N GLU A 228 15.66 -0.11 14.51
CA GLU A 228 16.05 -1.41 15.06
C GLU A 228 14.85 -2.22 15.53
N ILE A 229 13.90 -1.62 16.26
CA ILE A 229 12.66 -2.28 16.70
C ILE A 229 11.89 -2.83 15.49
N ILE A 230 11.78 -2.02 14.43
CA ILE A 230 11.09 -2.38 13.19
C ILE A 230 11.81 -3.54 12.47
N GLU A 231 13.13 -3.46 12.35
CA GLU A 231 13.95 -4.48 11.70
C GLU A 231 13.90 -5.83 12.43
N VAL A 232 13.97 -5.82 13.77
CA VAL A 232 13.88 -7.02 14.60
C VAL A 232 12.52 -7.69 14.42
N PHE A 233 11.42 -6.94 14.54
CA PHE A 233 10.08 -7.48 14.34
C PHE A 233 9.91 -8.11 12.96
N ALA A 234 10.30 -7.38 11.90
CA ALA A 234 10.17 -7.86 10.53
C ALA A 234 11.04 -9.11 10.27
N SER A 235 12.25 -9.14 10.82
CA SER A 235 13.17 -10.29 10.68
C SER A 235 12.67 -11.52 11.44
N ASP A 236 12.10 -11.34 12.63
CA ASP A 236 11.48 -12.43 13.39
C ASP A 236 10.26 -12.99 12.66
N LEU A 237 9.42 -12.11 12.08
CA LEU A 237 8.31 -12.53 11.24
C LEU A 237 8.78 -13.28 9.99
N GLN A 238 9.80 -12.77 9.29
CA GLN A 238 10.36 -13.41 8.10
C GLN A 238 10.87 -14.83 8.40
N ARG A 239 11.44 -15.08 9.58
CA ARG A 239 11.83 -16.44 9.97
C ARG A 239 10.63 -17.39 10.02
N HIS A 240 9.49 -16.94 10.55
CA HIS A 240 8.26 -17.74 10.56
C HIS A 240 7.73 -17.98 9.15
N VAL A 241 7.81 -16.97 8.26
CA VAL A 241 7.46 -17.10 6.84
C VAL A 241 8.32 -18.18 6.16
N ASN A 242 9.64 -18.12 6.35
CA ASN A 242 10.58 -19.07 5.74
C ASN A 242 10.47 -20.50 6.29
N MET A 243 9.87 -20.70 7.48
CA MET A 243 9.63 -22.05 8.02
C MET A 243 8.45 -22.77 7.36
N LYS A 244 7.59 -22.04 6.63
CA LYS A 244 6.32 -22.55 6.09
C LYS A 244 6.18 -22.39 4.58
N ALA A 245 6.88 -21.43 3.98
CA ALA A 245 7.05 -21.32 2.53
C ALA A 245 8.00 -22.42 2.02
#